data_AF-A0A956F659-F1
#
_entry.id   AF-A0A956F659-F1
#
_cell.length_a   1.000
_cell.length_b   1.000
_cell.length_c   1.000
_cell.angle_alpha   90.00
_cell.angle_beta   90.00
_cell.angle_gamma   90.00
#
_symmetry.space_group_name_H-M   'P 1'
#
loop_
_entity.id
_entity.type
_entity.pdbx_description
1 polymer ?
#
loop_
_entity_poly.entity_id
_entity_poly.type
_entity_poly.pdbx_seq_one_letter_code
_entity_poly.pdbx_strand_id
1 'polypeptide(L)'
;MPSLLARHLRPVATALLVGVAGCSGGPPPPSDGLVGGAGSSGDGTDTGLEDGSTDEGSTGEAEPADPCAEACRDLADQSGIAMCHACRCKDAFDGWLPSVDELQCGHGEAIVTYHAELLDDGYELRPTGPSATRCANPSLLTGSCRQGSRLGHLTHGDVSVYWVCRDPYLDYDGSVIYEDMAVIGHNARTGATCFWDDINDVMHDDDAPPLDLLDASEAERARSIERFAYNDGSGCISCHDHDPFVYTPYLQSTSWTSIAADKGPYHLVELGGTPRATGVMELVSPQAAPCTSCHRIGSVGTCSLFAPDSLAAHKLDAYEPAVLEASDPSSPSWRLAHWMPDASQSFVDYAQWEASFAEARDHVLRCCESPGVDADGCRWAPISAH
;
A
#
# COMPACT_ATOMS: atom_id res chain seq x y z
N MET A 1 53.38 37.97 28.99
CA MET A 1 53.10 36.57 29.41
C MET A 1 52.31 36.66 30.70
N PRO A 2 51.02 36.25 30.74
CA PRO A 2 50.45 35.03 30.17
C PRO A 2 49.51 35.27 28.99
N SER A 3 49.27 34.22 28.19
CA SER A 3 48.48 34.23 26.96
C SER A 3 47.20 33.42 27.15
N LEU A 4 46.08 34.03 26.79
CA LEU A 4 44.73 33.47 26.74
C LEU A 4 44.61 32.54 25.52
N LEU A 5 44.18 31.30 25.73
CA LEU A 5 43.78 30.39 24.66
C LEU A 5 42.25 30.30 24.62
N ALA A 6 41.71 30.83 23.52
CA ALA A 6 40.30 30.82 23.16
C ALA A 6 39.84 29.40 22.77
N ARG A 7 38.71 28.97 23.32
CA ARG A 7 37.95 27.80 22.85
C ARG A 7 37.10 28.22 21.64
N HIS A 8 37.34 27.59 20.50
CA HIS A 8 36.43 27.64 19.36
C HIS A 8 35.20 26.78 19.63
N LEU A 9 34.04 27.45 19.77
CA LEU A 9 32.73 26.83 19.65
C LEU A 9 32.43 26.63 18.16
N ARG A 10 32.15 25.38 17.76
CA ARG A 10 31.58 25.07 16.44
C ARG A 10 30.07 25.37 16.46
N PRO A 11 29.49 25.86 15.34
CA PRO A 11 28.06 26.12 15.26
C PRO A 11 27.27 24.81 15.27
N VAL A 12 26.18 24.82 16.04
CA VAL A 12 25.13 23.81 16.06
C VAL A 12 24.43 23.86 14.70
N ALA A 13 24.44 22.75 13.97
CA ALA A 13 23.63 22.59 12.78
C ALA A 13 22.15 22.51 13.21
N THR A 14 21.35 23.44 12.70
CA THR A 14 19.89 23.42 12.81
C THR A 14 19.38 22.17 12.11
N ALA A 15 18.86 21.22 12.89
CA ALA A 15 18.12 20.08 12.36
C ALA A 15 16.85 20.61 11.69
N LEU A 16 16.77 20.45 10.38
CA LEU A 16 15.55 20.64 9.61
C LEU A 16 14.68 19.41 9.90
N LEU A 17 13.65 19.58 10.74
CA LEU A 17 12.58 18.60 10.91
C LEU A 17 11.82 18.52 9.60
N VAL A 18 12.13 17.51 8.79
CA VAL A 18 11.24 17.05 7.72
C VAL A 18 10.15 16.24 8.41
N GLY A 19 8.96 16.83 8.53
CA GLY A 19 7.79 16.13 9.04
C GLY A 19 7.44 15.00 8.07
N VAL A 20 7.49 13.76 8.57
CA VAL A 20 6.86 12.62 7.93
C VAL A 20 5.36 12.91 7.98
N ALA A 21 4.75 13.20 6.83
CA ALA A 21 3.31 13.37 6.74
C ALA A 21 2.67 12.01 6.98
N GLY A 22 2.12 11.81 8.18
CA GLY A 22 1.27 10.65 8.46
C GLY A 22 0.10 10.62 7.51
N CYS A 23 -0.22 9.42 7.00
CA CYS A 23 -1.31 9.12 6.08
C CYS A 23 -2.69 9.23 6.73
N SER A 24 -2.97 10.32 7.44
CA SER A 24 -4.31 10.62 7.95
C SER A 24 -5.06 11.39 6.87
N GLY A 25 -5.98 10.72 6.19
CA GLY A 25 -6.89 11.35 5.24
C GLY A 25 -7.68 12.48 5.91
N GLY A 26 -7.31 13.73 5.63
CA GLY A 26 -8.16 14.86 5.97
C GLY A 26 -9.44 14.84 5.13
N PRO A 27 -10.59 15.32 5.65
CA PRO A 27 -11.84 15.37 4.90
C PRO A 27 -11.70 16.24 3.64
N PRO A 28 -12.39 15.89 2.53
CA PRO A 28 -12.30 16.66 1.29
C PRO A 28 -12.83 18.08 1.49
N PRO A 29 -12.21 19.10 0.87
CA PRO A 29 -12.73 20.47 0.93
C PRO A 29 -14.08 20.55 0.20
N PRO A 30 -14.98 21.46 0.64
CA PRO A 30 -16.25 21.68 -0.04
C PRO A 30 -16.01 22.19 -1.47
N SER A 31 -16.65 21.55 -2.44
CA SER A 31 -16.65 21.98 -3.83
C SER A 31 -17.46 23.27 -3.97
N ASP A 32 -16.78 24.42 -3.97
CA ASP A 32 -17.40 25.69 -4.35
C ASP A 32 -17.72 25.70 -5.85
N GLY A 33 -19.01 25.82 -6.14
CA GLY A 33 -19.54 25.97 -7.48
C GLY A 33 -19.04 27.25 -8.15
N LEU A 34 -18.52 27.12 -9.36
CA LEU A 34 -18.27 28.26 -10.24
C LEU A 34 -19.30 28.30 -11.37
N VAL A 35 -20.15 29.30 -11.22
CA VAL A 35 -21.07 29.88 -12.18
C VAL A 35 -20.29 30.61 -13.28
N GLY A 36 -20.68 30.37 -14.54
CA GLY A 36 -20.88 31.41 -15.55
C GLY A 36 -19.66 31.94 -16.31
N GLY A 37 -19.55 31.57 -17.59
CA GLY A 37 -18.75 32.26 -18.59
C GLY A 37 -19.36 32.11 -19.98
N ALA A 38 -20.02 33.16 -20.45
CA ALA A 38 -20.67 33.23 -21.75
C ALA A 38 -19.71 33.63 -22.89
N GLY A 39 -19.98 33.12 -24.09
CA GLY A 39 -19.78 33.82 -25.36
C GLY A 39 -18.56 33.40 -26.19
N SER A 40 -18.79 32.82 -27.38
CA SER A 40 -18.73 33.59 -28.63
C SER A 40 -19.12 32.73 -29.83
N SER A 41 -19.95 33.31 -30.68
CA SER A 41 -20.47 32.82 -31.94
C SER A 41 -19.38 32.65 -33.00
N GLY A 42 -19.57 31.65 -33.88
CA GLY A 42 -18.82 31.49 -35.11
C GLY A 42 -19.66 30.72 -36.14
N ASP A 43 -20.28 31.47 -37.05
CA ASP A 43 -20.95 30.97 -38.25
C ASP A 43 -19.98 30.23 -39.17
N GLY A 44 -20.45 29.16 -39.83
CA GLY A 44 -19.63 28.45 -40.82
C GLY A 44 -20.35 27.32 -41.56
N THR A 45 -21.19 27.71 -42.52
CA THR A 45 -21.42 27.05 -43.83
C THR A 45 -21.60 25.54 -43.92
N ASP A 46 -22.87 25.20 -44.09
CA ASP A 46 -23.48 24.20 -44.97
C ASP A 46 -22.70 23.86 -46.26
N THR A 47 -22.36 22.57 -46.41
CA THR A 47 -22.30 21.88 -47.71
C THR A 47 -22.75 20.44 -47.50
N GLY A 48 -23.95 20.11 -47.98
CA GLY A 48 -24.46 18.74 -48.04
C GLY A 48 -23.62 17.83 -48.94
N LEU A 49 -23.43 16.60 -48.49
CA LEU A 49 -23.15 15.45 -49.33
C LEU A 49 -24.07 14.32 -48.86
N GLU A 50 -24.99 13.98 -49.75
CA GLU A 50 -25.89 12.85 -49.64
C GLU A 50 -25.16 11.53 -49.94
N ASP A 51 -25.69 10.49 -49.29
CA ASP A 51 -25.85 9.12 -49.77
C ASP A 51 -24.73 8.09 -49.56
N GLY A 52 -25.13 7.01 -48.87
CA GLY A 52 -24.30 5.83 -48.61
C GLY A 52 -24.67 5.04 -47.36
N SER A 53 -25.94 5.02 -46.95
CA SER A 53 -26.42 4.12 -45.88
C SER A 53 -26.43 2.68 -46.41
N THR A 54 -25.50 1.88 -45.92
CA THR A 54 -25.61 0.41 -45.94
C THR A 54 -25.95 -0.01 -44.52
N ASP A 55 -27.26 -0.21 -44.27
CA ASP A 55 -27.79 -0.88 -43.09
C ASP A 55 -27.32 -2.35 -43.13
N GLU A 56 -26.09 -2.59 -42.70
CA GLU A 56 -25.68 -3.91 -42.24
C GLU A 56 -26.30 -4.11 -40.86
N GLY A 57 -27.32 -4.97 -40.81
CA GLY A 57 -28.05 -5.32 -39.60
C GLY A 57 -27.12 -5.84 -38.52
N SER A 58 -26.72 -4.93 -37.63
CA SER A 58 -26.19 -5.27 -36.31
C SER A 58 -27.29 -6.05 -35.59
N THR A 59 -27.09 -7.36 -35.46
CA THR A 59 -27.83 -8.18 -34.51
C THR A 59 -27.42 -7.69 -33.13
N GLY A 60 -28.07 -6.63 -32.67
CA GLY A 60 -27.83 -6.00 -31.38
C GLY A 60 -28.11 -6.99 -30.27
N GLU A 61 -27.10 -7.76 -29.90
CA GLU A 61 -27.06 -8.43 -28.62
C GLU A 61 -27.17 -7.32 -27.58
N ALA A 62 -28.23 -7.38 -26.78
CA ALA A 62 -28.45 -6.40 -25.73
C ALA A 62 -27.23 -6.42 -24.81
N GLU A 63 -26.62 -5.25 -24.61
CA GLU A 63 -25.56 -5.05 -23.62
C GLU A 63 -25.99 -5.72 -22.30
N PRO A 64 -25.12 -6.56 -21.69
CA PRO A 64 -25.46 -7.22 -20.45
C PRO A 64 -25.83 -6.16 -19.41
N ALA A 65 -26.94 -6.40 -18.71
CA ALA A 65 -27.39 -5.48 -17.67
C ALA A 65 -26.31 -5.36 -16.60
N ASP A 66 -25.97 -4.12 -16.22
CA ASP A 66 -25.02 -3.84 -15.13
C ASP A 66 -25.53 -4.50 -13.83
N PRO A 67 -24.81 -5.50 -13.29
CA PRO A 67 -25.25 -6.25 -12.10
C PRO A 67 -25.34 -5.36 -10.85
N CYS A 68 -24.68 -4.20 -10.84
CA CYS A 68 -24.67 -3.26 -9.72
C CYS A 68 -25.56 -2.03 -9.91
N ALA A 69 -26.37 -1.97 -10.97
CA ALA A 69 -27.21 -0.80 -11.25
C ALA A 69 -28.16 -0.41 -10.09
N GLU A 70 -28.69 -1.39 -9.35
CA GLU A 70 -29.53 -1.12 -8.17
C GLU A 70 -28.71 -0.58 -7.01
N ALA A 71 -27.59 -1.22 -6.68
CA ALA A 71 -26.71 -0.85 -5.57
C ALA A 71 -26.08 0.54 -5.77
N CYS A 72 -25.87 0.93 -7.02
CA CYS A 72 -25.28 2.22 -7.42
C CYS A 72 -26.31 3.29 -7.78
N ARG A 73 -27.61 3.09 -7.47
CA ARG A 73 -28.66 4.06 -7.82
C ARG A 73 -28.51 5.39 -7.08
N ASP A 74 -28.14 5.33 -5.80
CA ASP A 74 -27.96 6.51 -4.96
C ASP A 74 -26.47 6.63 -4.63
N LEU A 75 -25.82 7.69 -5.09
CA LEU A 75 -24.42 8.01 -4.76
C LEU A 75 -24.32 9.38 -4.08
N ALA A 76 -25.45 9.94 -3.63
CA ALA A 76 -25.49 11.25 -2.99
C ALA A 76 -25.06 11.18 -1.52
N ASP A 77 -25.10 9.99 -0.90
CA ASP A 77 -24.67 9.76 0.48
C ASP A 77 -23.71 8.58 0.62
N GLN A 78 -23.12 8.47 1.82
CA GLN A 78 -22.14 7.43 2.15
C GLN A 78 -22.72 6.01 2.11
N SER A 79 -24.01 5.85 2.41
CA SER A 79 -24.64 4.52 2.37
C SER A 79 -24.72 4.01 0.95
N GLY A 80 -25.17 4.87 0.03
CA GLY A 80 -25.25 4.56 -1.38
C GLY A 80 -23.89 4.27 -2.01
N ILE A 81 -22.88 5.08 -1.66
CA ILE A 81 -21.49 4.87 -2.09
C ILE A 81 -20.94 3.53 -1.58
N ALA A 82 -21.13 3.21 -0.29
CA ALA A 82 -20.64 1.97 0.30
C ALA A 82 -21.31 0.74 -0.33
N MET A 83 -22.64 0.79 -0.56
CA MET A 83 -23.39 -0.27 -1.25
C MET A 83 -22.88 -0.48 -2.67
N CYS A 84 -22.66 0.60 -3.41
CA CYS A 84 -22.12 0.54 -4.77
C CYS A 84 -20.71 -0.06 -4.78
N HIS A 85 -19.83 0.43 -3.91
CA HIS A 85 -18.45 -0.07 -3.80
C HIS A 85 -18.43 -1.58 -3.47
N ALA A 86 -19.17 -2.03 -2.46
CA ALA A 86 -19.29 -3.44 -2.10
C ALA A 86 -19.75 -4.30 -3.29
N CYS A 87 -20.75 -3.82 -4.05
CA CYS A 87 -21.23 -4.52 -5.24
C CYS A 87 -20.14 -4.63 -6.32
N ARG A 88 -19.48 -3.51 -6.65
CA ARG A 88 -18.44 -3.47 -7.68
C ARG A 88 -17.27 -4.37 -7.34
N CYS A 89 -16.85 -4.38 -6.08
CA CYS A 89 -15.81 -5.27 -5.61
C CYS A 89 -16.22 -6.74 -5.67
N LYS A 90 -17.45 -7.07 -5.23
CA LYS A 90 -17.98 -8.44 -5.30
C LYS A 90 -18.04 -8.95 -6.75
N ASP A 91 -18.51 -8.11 -7.68
CA ASP A 91 -18.53 -8.44 -9.11
C ASP A 91 -17.12 -8.66 -9.68
N ALA A 92 -16.18 -7.75 -9.37
CA ALA A 92 -14.78 -7.87 -9.77
C ALA A 92 -14.06 -9.10 -9.16
N PHE A 93 -14.60 -9.62 -8.04
CA PHE A 93 -14.09 -10.78 -7.31
C PHE A 93 -14.94 -12.03 -7.55
N ASP A 94 -15.49 -12.16 -8.76
CA ASP A 94 -16.23 -13.35 -9.23
C ASP A 94 -17.43 -13.72 -8.34
N GLY A 95 -18.09 -12.70 -7.78
CA GLY A 95 -19.25 -12.85 -6.90
C GLY A 95 -18.90 -13.13 -5.44
N TRP A 96 -17.62 -13.01 -5.04
CA TRP A 96 -17.16 -13.36 -3.70
C TRP A 96 -16.59 -12.17 -2.92
N LEU A 97 -16.98 -12.09 -1.65
CA LEU A 97 -16.34 -11.29 -0.61
C LEU A 97 -16.31 -12.15 0.68
N PRO A 98 -15.33 -11.94 1.58
CA PRO A 98 -15.31 -12.63 2.87
C PRO A 98 -16.60 -12.41 3.67
N SER A 99 -17.06 -13.46 4.35
CA SER A 99 -18.12 -13.30 5.33
C SER A 99 -17.63 -12.55 6.57
N VAL A 100 -18.59 -12.01 7.33
CA VAL A 100 -18.29 -11.32 8.60
C VAL A 100 -17.54 -12.24 9.57
N ASP A 101 -17.87 -13.53 9.62
CA ASP A 101 -17.20 -14.47 10.51
C ASP A 101 -15.76 -14.78 10.07
N GLU A 102 -15.43 -14.68 8.78
CA GLU A 102 -14.08 -14.96 8.29
C GLU A 102 -13.13 -13.78 8.50
N LEU A 103 -13.63 -12.56 8.29
CA LEU A 103 -12.85 -11.34 8.38
C LEU A 103 -12.94 -10.77 9.80
N GLN A 104 -12.03 -11.20 10.67
CA GLN A 104 -11.93 -10.71 12.05
C GLN A 104 -10.48 -10.56 12.48
N CYS A 105 -10.17 -9.58 13.33
CA CYS A 105 -8.81 -9.41 13.86
C CYS A 105 -8.39 -10.64 14.67
N GLY A 106 -9.29 -11.24 15.46
CA GLY A 106 -9.05 -12.46 16.23
C GLY A 106 -8.63 -13.66 15.40
N HIS A 107 -8.99 -13.69 14.11
CA HIS A 107 -8.60 -14.73 13.15
C HIS A 107 -7.24 -14.49 12.49
N GLY A 108 -6.66 -13.29 12.66
CA GLY A 108 -5.34 -12.96 12.18
C GLY A 108 -4.22 -13.58 13.02
N GLU A 109 -3.12 -13.90 12.36
CA GLU A 109 -1.86 -14.30 12.97
C GLU A 109 -1.19 -13.10 13.63
N ALA A 110 -0.63 -13.29 14.82
CA ALA A 110 0.07 -12.21 15.53
C ALA A 110 1.33 -11.77 14.76
N ILE A 111 1.43 -10.46 14.55
CA ILE A 111 2.64 -9.80 14.07
C ILE A 111 3.56 -9.59 15.26
N VAL A 112 4.75 -10.19 15.19
CA VAL A 112 5.78 -10.10 16.22
C VAL A 112 6.80 -9.05 15.81
N THR A 113 6.96 -8.04 16.66
CA THR A 113 8.13 -7.15 16.56
C THR A 113 9.31 -7.74 17.33
N TYR A 114 10.53 -7.54 16.85
CA TYR A 114 11.74 -8.12 17.41
C TYR A 114 12.72 -7.05 17.88
N HIS A 115 13.59 -7.40 18.82
CA HIS A 115 14.85 -6.70 19.07
C HIS A 115 16.00 -7.63 18.71
N ALA A 116 17.10 -7.07 18.24
CA ALA A 116 18.32 -7.78 17.92
C ALA A 116 19.22 -7.80 19.17
N GLU A 117 19.35 -8.98 19.77
CA GLU A 117 20.24 -9.21 20.90
C GLU A 117 21.61 -9.65 20.37
N LEU A 118 22.66 -8.90 20.72
CA LEU A 118 24.03 -9.24 20.34
C LEU A 118 24.52 -10.46 21.14
N LEU A 119 24.91 -11.51 20.43
CA LEU A 119 25.58 -12.71 20.92
C LEU A 119 27.03 -12.77 20.43
N ASP A 120 27.77 -13.81 20.81
CA ASP A 120 29.21 -13.93 20.54
C ASP A 120 29.58 -13.92 19.04
N ASP A 121 28.67 -14.35 18.15
CA ASP A 121 28.90 -14.50 16.71
C ASP A 121 27.88 -13.78 15.81
N GLY A 122 27.03 -12.91 16.37
CA GLY A 122 26.03 -12.15 15.60
C GLY A 122 24.84 -11.70 16.44
N TYR A 123 23.77 -11.32 15.77
CA TYR A 123 22.51 -10.93 16.43
C TYR A 123 21.47 -12.06 16.36
N GLU A 124 20.76 -12.26 17.46
CA GLU A 124 19.56 -13.09 17.52
C GLU A 124 18.32 -12.18 17.62
N LEU A 125 17.31 -12.41 16.76
CA LEU A 125 16.03 -11.71 16.86
C LEU A 125 15.17 -12.34 17.94
N ARG A 126 14.79 -11.54 18.95
CA ARG A 126 13.90 -11.95 20.03
C ARG A 126 12.67 -11.07 20.11
N PRO A 127 11.48 -11.60 20.45
CA PRO A 127 10.27 -10.78 20.59
C PRO A 127 10.50 -9.58 21.51
N THR A 128 10.00 -8.41 21.12
CA THR A 128 10.07 -7.23 22.00
C THR A 128 9.09 -7.36 23.17
N GLY A 129 9.33 -6.57 24.22
CA GLY A 129 8.36 -6.38 25.29
C GLY A 129 7.24 -5.41 24.90
N PRO A 130 6.12 -5.39 25.64
CA PRO A 130 4.94 -4.57 25.34
C PRO A 130 5.19 -3.05 25.35
N SER A 131 6.32 -2.60 25.91
CA SER A 131 6.69 -1.18 26.02
C SER A 131 7.82 -0.77 25.07
N ALA A 132 8.12 -1.58 24.05
CA ALA A 132 9.19 -1.27 23.11
C ALA A 132 8.81 -0.07 22.22
N THR A 133 9.68 0.94 22.19
CA THR A 133 9.56 2.12 21.33
C THR A 133 10.47 2.06 20.11
N ARG A 134 11.35 1.06 20.07
CA ARG A 134 12.24 0.73 18.96
C ARG A 134 12.35 -0.77 18.84
N CYS A 135 12.60 -1.24 17.63
CA CYS A 135 12.65 -2.65 17.28
C CYS A 135 13.43 -2.85 15.98
N ALA A 136 13.72 -4.10 15.64
CA ALA A 136 14.39 -4.48 14.41
C ALA A 136 13.48 -4.37 13.18
N ASN A 137 12.16 -4.44 13.37
CA ASN A 137 11.15 -4.48 12.31
C ASN A 137 9.90 -3.65 12.65
N PRO A 138 10.02 -2.31 12.83
CA PRO A 138 8.86 -1.44 13.04
C PRO A 138 7.90 -1.48 11.85
N SER A 139 6.62 -1.19 12.12
CA SER A 139 5.65 -0.84 11.09
C SER A 139 6.16 0.36 10.31
N LEU A 140 6.32 0.25 8.99
CA LEU A 140 6.73 1.40 8.17
C LEU A 140 5.65 2.47 8.03
N LEU A 141 4.39 2.11 8.24
CA LEU A 141 3.26 3.05 8.18
C LEU A 141 3.22 3.93 9.45
N THR A 142 3.32 3.31 10.63
CA THR A 142 3.11 3.99 11.91
C THR A 142 4.40 4.25 12.69
N GLY A 143 5.51 3.64 12.28
CA GLY A 143 6.77 3.64 13.03
C GLY A 143 6.69 2.83 14.33
N SER A 144 5.58 2.12 14.56
CA SER A 144 5.31 1.44 15.81
C SER A 144 6.10 0.14 15.96
N CYS A 145 6.49 -0.12 17.22
CA CYS A 145 7.08 -1.38 17.67
C CYS A 145 6.18 -2.12 18.66
N ARG A 146 4.91 -1.70 18.77
CA ARG A 146 3.94 -2.34 19.66
C ARG A 146 3.69 -3.79 19.23
N GLN A 147 3.47 -4.64 20.24
CA GLN A 147 3.09 -6.03 20.05
C GLN A 147 1.57 -6.15 19.92
N GLY A 148 1.13 -7.25 19.33
CA GLY A 148 -0.28 -7.66 19.33
C GLY A 148 -1.07 -7.27 18.09
N SER A 149 -0.46 -6.52 17.15
CA SER A 149 -1.04 -6.37 15.81
C SER A 149 -1.20 -7.72 15.13
N ARG A 150 -2.13 -7.80 14.18
CA ARG A 150 -2.49 -9.08 13.54
C ARG A 150 -2.63 -8.93 12.04
N LEU A 151 -2.24 -9.98 11.31
CA LEU A 151 -2.45 -10.11 9.88
C LEU A 151 -3.31 -11.33 9.60
N GLY A 152 -4.40 -11.14 8.86
CA GLY A 152 -5.15 -12.24 8.29
C GLY A 152 -5.07 -12.27 6.77
N HIS A 153 -5.29 -13.45 6.21
CA HIS A 153 -5.41 -13.63 4.77
C HIS A 153 -6.47 -14.68 4.44
N LEU A 154 -7.15 -14.50 3.32
CA LEU A 154 -8.10 -15.44 2.73
C LEU A 154 -7.84 -15.53 1.24
N THR A 155 -8.12 -16.69 0.66
CA THR A 155 -8.05 -16.91 -0.79
C THR A 155 -9.31 -17.60 -1.29
N HIS A 156 -9.80 -17.17 -2.45
CA HIS A 156 -10.93 -17.76 -3.14
C HIS A 156 -10.70 -17.70 -4.66
N GLY A 157 -10.30 -18.82 -5.26
CA GLY A 157 -9.89 -18.84 -6.67
C GLY A 157 -8.69 -17.91 -6.90
N ASP A 158 -8.84 -16.95 -7.82
CA ASP A 158 -7.83 -15.93 -8.13
C ASP A 158 -7.87 -14.71 -7.19
N VAL A 159 -8.84 -14.67 -6.26
CA VAL A 159 -9.01 -13.56 -5.32
C VAL A 159 -8.25 -13.83 -4.02
N SER A 160 -7.46 -12.85 -3.60
CA SER A 160 -6.83 -12.82 -2.28
C SER A 160 -7.33 -11.61 -1.51
N VAL A 161 -7.65 -11.80 -0.22
CA VAL A 161 -7.98 -10.71 0.70
C VAL A 161 -7.03 -10.76 1.88
N TYR A 162 -6.35 -9.65 2.15
CA TYR A 162 -5.52 -9.47 3.34
C TYR A 162 -6.12 -8.38 4.21
N TRP A 163 -6.07 -8.56 5.53
CA TRP A 163 -6.40 -7.51 6.48
C TRP A 163 -5.34 -7.43 7.57
N VAL A 164 -5.11 -6.22 8.06
CA VAL A 164 -4.20 -5.96 9.15
C VAL A 164 -4.89 -5.12 10.21
N CYS A 165 -4.81 -5.57 11.46
CA CYS A 165 -5.28 -4.81 12.62
C CYS A 165 -4.05 -4.32 13.37
N ARG A 166 -3.87 -3.00 13.45
CA ARG A 166 -2.61 -2.36 13.84
C ARG A 166 -2.68 -1.73 15.23
N ASP A 167 -1.52 -1.72 15.88
CA ASP A 167 -1.26 -0.93 17.09
C ASP A 167 -2.31 -1.04 18.20
N PRO A 168 -2.59 -2.26 18.70
CA PRO A 168 -3.63 -2.46 19.70
C PRO A 168 -3.34 -1.72 21.01
N TYR A 169 -4.41 -1.30 21.66
CA TYR A 169 -4.39 -0.76 23.01
C TYR A 169 -5.67 -1.14 23.78
N LEU A 170 -5.68 -0.86 25.08
CA LEU A 170 -6.84 -1.16 25.93
C LEU A 170 -7.80 0.02 25.92
N ASP A 171 -9.07 -0.24 25.62
CA ASP A 171 -10.15 0.71 25.80
C ASP A 171 -10.50 0.90 27.29
N TYR A 172 -11.38 1.86 27.60
CA TYR A 172 -11.81 2.20 28.96
C TYR A 172 -12.40 1.02 29.74
N ASP A 173 -13.02 0.05 29.05
CA ASP A 173 -13.58 -1.15 29.66
C ASP A 173 -12.59 -2.31 29.77
N GLY A 174 -11.36 -2.13 29.26
CA GLY A 174 -10.29 -3.13 29.24
C GLY A 174 -10.34 -4.08 28.05
N SER A 175 -11.26 -3.90 27.10
CA SER A 175 -11.23 -4.60 25.81
C SER A 175 -10.06 -4.12 24.95
N VAL A 176 -9.60 -4.98 24.02
CA VAL A 176 -8.61 -4.58 23.01
C VAL A 176 -9.33 -3.85 21.89
N ILE A 177 -8.78 -2.71 21.52
CA ILE A 177 -9.14 -1.95 20.33
C ILE A 177 -7.87 -1.71 19.52
N TYR A 178 -8.00 -1.71 18.20
CA TYR A 178 -6.91 -1.42 17.28
C TYR A 178 -6.99 0.05 16.87
N GLU A 179 -5.81 0.66 16.68
CA GLU A 179 -5.74 2.03 16.17
C GLU A 179 -6.32 2.12 14.76
N ASP A 180 -6.16 1.06 13.98
CA ASP A 180 -6.62 1.01 12.59
C ASP A 180 -6.71 -0.44 12.08
N MET A 181 -7.69 -0.68 11.22
CA MET A 181 -7.91 -1.88 10.45
C MET A 181 -8.04 -1.55 8.95
N ALA A 182 -7.10 -2.06 8.17
CA ALA A 182 -7.17 -2.00 6.71
C ALA A 182 -7.39 -3.38 6.10
N VAL A 183 -8.21 -3.43 5.05
CA VAL A 183 -8.48 -4.62 4.23
C VAL A 183 -8.19 -4.30 2.76
N ILE A 184 -7.52 -5.23 2.09
CA ILE A 184 -7.20 -5.14 0.67
C ILE A 184 -7.63 -6.43 0.02
N GLY A 185 -8.52 -6.33 -0.98
CA GLY A 185 -8.90 -7.42 -1.85
C GLY A 185 -8.27 -7.24 -3.22
N HIS A 186 -7.78 -8.33 -3.83
CA HIS A 186 -7.18 -8.30 -5.15
C HIS A 186 -7.51 -9.58 -5.94
N ASN A 187 -7.93 -9.42 -7.19
CA ASN A 187 -8.09 -10.51 -8.14
C ASN A 187 -6.85 -10.60 -9.03
N ALA A 188 -5.99 -11.59 -8.83
CA ALA A 188 -4.71 -11.72 -9.53
C ALA A 188 -4.88 -11.94 -11.05
N ARG A 189 -6.03 -12.46 -11.49
CA ARG A 189 -6.31 -12.69 -12.91
C ARG A 189 -6.68 -11.40 -13.63
N THR A 190 -7.48 -10.54 -13.03
CA THR A 190 -7.99 -9.31 -13.68
C THR A 190 -7.20 -8.06 -13.29
N GLY A 191 -6.56 -8.09 -12.12
CA GLY A 191 -5.85 -6.98 -11.52
C GLY A 191 -6.74 -6.06 -10.69
N ALA A 192 -8.03 -6.37 -10.57
CA ALA A 192 -8.97 -5.57 -9.82
C ALA A 192 -8.61 -5.56 -8.33
N THR A 193 -8.51 -4.36 -7.76
CA THR A 193 -8.19 -4.15 -6.34
C THR A 193 -9.20 -3.24 -5.68
N CYS A 194 -9.63 -3.62 -4.48
CA CYS A 194 -10.49 -2.85 -3.61
C CYS A 194 -9.84 -2.66 -2.24
N PHE A 195 -10.06 -1.48 -1.66
CA PHE A 195 -9.54 -1.10 -0.35
C PHE A 195 -10.69 -0.77 0.59
N TRP A 196 -10.58 -1.23 1.83
CA TRP A 196 -11.42 -0.81 2.93
C TRP A 196 -10.50 -0.38 4.07
N ASP A 197 -10.75 0.80 4.61
CA ASP A 197 -9.94 1.40 5.66
C ASP A 197 -10.90 1.89 6.74
N ASP A 198 -10.65 1.48 7.98
CA ASP A 198 -11.53 1.88 9.06
C ASP A 198 -11.38 3.36 9.41
N ILE A 199 -12.34 3.86 10.16
CA ILE A 199 -12.15 5.07 10.95
C ILE A 199 -11.28 4.64 12.12
N ASN A 200 -10.13 5.30 12.32
CA ASN A 200 -9.23 4.97 13.42
C ASN A 200 -9.97 4.82 14.76
N ASP A 201 -9.48 3.89 15.58
CA ASP A 201 -9.94 3.68 16.95
C ASP A 201 -11.41 3.20 17.06
N VAL A 202 -11.90 2.43 16.08
CA VAL A 202 -13.29 1.88 16.11
C VAL A 202 -13.38 0.35 16.05
N MET A 203 -12.25 -0.35 15.88
CA MET A 203 -12.22 -1.80 15.64
C MET A 203 -11.72 -2.61 16.82
N HIS A 204 -12.53 -3.57 17.27
CA HIS A 204 -12.18 -4.56 18.27
C HIS A 204 -11.82 -5.93 17.65
N ASP A 205 -11.34 -6.87 18.47
CA ASP A 205 -10.84 -8.19 18.01
C ASP A 205 -11.80 -8.95 17.08
N ASP A 206 -13.08 -9.05 17.43
CA ASP A 206 -14.08 -9.83 16.68
C ASP A 206 -15.31 -8.98 16.31
N ASP A 207 -15.06 -7.74 15.87
CA ASP A 207 -16.10 -6.76 15.59
C ASP A 207 -15.98 -6.07 14.22
N ALA A 208 -15.25 -6.65 13.27
CA ALA A 208 -15.24 -6.12 11.92
C ALA A 208 -16.64 -6.26 11.28
N PRO A 209 -17.19 -5.21 10.63
CA PRO A 209 -18.47 -5.29 9.93
C PRO A 209 -18.32 -6.00 8.57
N PRO A 210 -19.42 -6.48 7.95
CA PRO A 210 -19.33 -7.17 6.67
C PRO A 210 -18.85 -6.23 5.55
N LEU A 211 -18.03 -6.75 4.63
CA LEU A 211 -17.71 -6.06 3.38
C LEU A 211 -18.81 -6.21 2.33
N ASP A 212 -19.52 -7.35 2.35
CA ASP A 212 -20.65 -7.61 1.47
C ASP A 212 -21.93 -6.97 2.02
N LEU A 213 -22.23 -5.78 1.52
CA LEU A 213 -23.40 -5.04 1.96
C LEU A 213 -24.69 -5.43 1.21
N LEU A 214 -24.58 -6.19 0.11
CA LEU A 214 -25.75 -6.57 -0.69
C LEU A 214 -26.66 -7.52 0.09
N ASP A 215 -26.06 -8.47 0.81
CA ASP A 215 -26.76 -9.49 1.59
C ASP A 215 -26.86 -9.13 3.09
N ALA A 216 -26.23 -8.03 3.52
CA ALA A 216 -26.26 -7.55 4.91
C ALA A 216 -27.61 -6.97 5.33
N SER A 217 -27.96 -7.13 6.61
CA SER A 217 -29.09 -6.45 7.24
C SER A 217 -28.88 -4.94 7.33
N GLU A 218 -29.95 -4.17 7.54
CA GLU A 218 -29.87 -2.71 7.70
C GLU A 218 -28.93 -2.29 8.85
N ALA A 219 -28.95 -3.02 9.97
CA ALA A 219 -28.08 -2.75 11.11
C ALA A 219 -26.60 -3.04 10.81
N GLU A 220 -26.31 -4.10 10.04
CA GLU A 220 -24.95 -4.42 9.61
C GLU A 220 -24.41 -3.41 8.60
N ARG A 221 -25.25 -2.95 7.66
CA ARG A 221 -24.89 -1.87 6.73
C ARG A 221 -24.57 -0.58 7.47
N ALA A 222 -25.42 -0.18 8.42
CA ALA A 222 -25.20 1.00 9.25
C ALA A 222 -23.86 0.89 10.00
N ARG A 223 -23.59 -0.26 10.65
CA ARG A 223 -22.29 -0.52 11.31
C ARG A 223 -21.11 -0.42 10.34
N SER A 224 -21.24 -0.97 9.12
CA SER A 224 -20.16 -0.88 8.14
C SER A 224 -19.87 0.57 7.74
N ILE A 225 -20.90 1.38 7.52
CA ILE A 225 -20.75 2.79 7.11
C ILE A 225 -20.17 3.65 8.25
N GLU A 226 -20.53 3.33 9.50
CA GLU A 226 -19.99 4.01 10.69
C GLU A 226 -18.52 3.67 10.95
N ARG A 227 -18.03 2.56 10.40
CA ARG A 227 -16.70 2.03 10.72
C ARG A 227 -15.71 2.06 9.57
N PHE A 228 -16.14 1.78 8.35
CA PHE A 228 -15.29 1.87 7.17
C PHE A 228 -15.58 3.18 6.44
N ALA A 229 -14.55 4.01 6.28
CA ALA A 229 -14.65 5.17 5.42
C ALA A 229 -14.57 4.70 3.97
N TYR A 230 -15.52 5.12 3.12
CA TYR A 230 -15.30 4.97 1.69
C TYR A 230 -14.07 5.76 1.28
N ASN A 231 -13.15 5.07 0.64
CA ASN A 231 -12.06 5.66 -0.09
C ASN A 231 -12.08 5.08 -1.51
N ASP A 232 -11.72 5.89 -2.49
CA ASP A 232 -11.61 5.43 -3.87
C ASP A 232 -10.29 4.67 -4.13
N GLY A 233 -9.52 4.36 -3.10
CA GLY A 233 -8.17 3.80 -3.18
C GLY A 233 -7.06 4.80 -3.49
N SER A 234 -7.36 6.07 -3.85
CA SER A 234 -6.33 7.02 -4.28
C SER A 234 -5.31 7.35 -3.18
N GLY A 235 -5.75 7.39 -1.91
CA GLY A 235 -4.86 7.52 -0.75
C GLY A 235 -4.00 6.27 -0.53
N CYS A 236 -4.58 5.08 -0.72
CA CYS A 236 -3.92 3.80 -0.53
C CYS A 236 -2.79 3.58 -1.54
N ILE A 237 -2.98 4.02 -2.80
CA ILE A 237 -1.96 3.94 -3.85
C ILE A 237 -0.66 4.67 -3.49
N SER A 238 -0.69 5.66 -2.59
CA SER A 238 0.55 6.32 -2.16
C SER A 238 1.56 5.35 -1.53
N CYS A 239 1.09 4.30 -0.83
CA CYS A 239 1.92 3.24 -0.28
C CYS A 239 1.86 1.94 -1.11
N HIS A 240 0.70 1.64 -1.67
CA HIS A 240 0.44 0.45 -2.50
C HIS A 240 0.66 0.76 -3.98
N ASP A 241 1.75 1.46 -4.29
CA ASP A 241 2.02 2.01 -5.63
C ASP A 241 2.54 0.95 -6.60
N HIS A 242 3.35 0.02 -6.11
CA HIS A 242 3.85 -1.11 -6.89
C HIS A 242 2.84 -2.25 -6.94
N ASP A 243 2.24 -2.63 -5.82
CA ASP A 243 1.34 -3.79 -5.75
C ASP A 243 0.26 -3.58 -4.68
N PRO A 244 -0.88 -4.29 -4.78
CA PRO A 244 -1.92 -4.24 -3.76
C PRO A 244 -1.40 -4.70 -2.40
N PHE A 245 -0.41 -5.59 -2.34
CA PHE A 245 0.12 -6.14 -1.12
C PHE A 245 1.60 -5.81 -0.96
N VAL A 246 1.92 -5.04 0.09
CA VAL A 246 3.30 -4.62 0.37
C VAL A 246 3.89 -5.46 1.49
N TYR A 247 4.93 -6.23 1.17
CA TYR A 247 5.69 -6.92 2.19
C TYR A 247 6.72 -5.99 2.83
N THR A 248 6.76 -5.97 4.15
CA THR A 248 7.80 -5.33 4.94
C THR A 248 8.23 -6.29 6.05
N PRO A 249 9.43 -6.18 6.63
CA PRO A 249 9.85 -7.05 7.73
C PRO A 249 9.00 -6.96 8.98
N TYR A 250 8.15 -5.94 9.10
CA TYR A 250 7.10 -5.94 10.11
C TYR A 250 6.27 -7.23 10.03
N LEU A 251 5.95 -7.71 8.83
CA LEU A 251 5.15 -8.92 8.59
C LEU A 251 5.96 -10.23 8.63
N GLN A 252 7.27 -10.20 8.90
CA GLN A 252 8.15 -11.37 8.76
C GLN A 252 7.80 -12.56 9.68
N SER A 253 7.10 -12.30 10.80
CA SER A 253 6.70 -13.35 11.72
C SER A 253 5.47 -14.12 11.26
N THR A 254 4.76 -13.59 10.25
CA THR A 254 3.50 -14.13 9.77
C THR A 254 3.71 -15.01 8.56
N SER A 255 2.77 -15.93 8.35
CA SER A 255 2.66 -16.69 7.12
C SER A 255 2.27 -15.76 5.96
N TRP A 256 3.29 -15.27 5.24
CA TRP A 256 3.13 -14.45 4.04
C TRP A 256 3.59 -15.19 2.81
N THR A 257 2.75 -15.23 1.77
CA THR A 257 3.18 -15.63 0.43
C THR A 257 3.37 -14.37 -0.38
N SER A 258 4.61 -14.05 -0.74
CA SER A 258 4.88 -12.88 -1.58
C SER A 258 4.24 -13.08 -2.96
N ILE A 259 3.25 -12.24 -3.26
CA ILE A 259 2.62 -12.17 -4.59
C ILE A 259 3.52 -11.36 -5.55
N ALA A 260 4.52 -10.64 -5.05
CA ALA A 260 5.36 -9.73 -5.84
C ALA A 260 6.10 -10.38 -7.03
N ALA A 261 6.33 -11.70 -6.98
CA ALA A 261 6.96 -12.43 -8.09
C ALA A 261 6.03 -12.59 -9.31
N ASP A 262 4.72 -12.61 -9.09
CA ASP A 262 3.72 -12.71 -10.15
C ASP A 262 3.18 -11.30 -10.43
N LYS A 263 3.97 -10.53 -11.20
CA LYS A 263 3.67 -9.15 -11.59
C LYS A 263 2.48 -9.08 -12.54
N GLY A 264 1.30 -9.37 -11.99
CA GLY A 264 0.02 -9.36 -12.69
C GLY A 264 -0.51 -7.95 -12.95
N PRO A 265 -1.65 -7.85 -13.63
CA PRO A 265 -2.35 -6.57 -13.77
C PRO A 265 -2.69 -5.97 -12.40
N TYR A 266 -2.78 -4.65 -12.33
CA TYR A 266 -3.16 -3.95 -11.11
C TYR A 266 -3.88 -2.63 -11.41
N HIS A 267 -5.14 -2.55 -10.97
CA HIS A 267 -5.99 -1.39 -11.14
C HIS A 267 -7.00 -1.27 -9.99
N LEU A 268 -7.58 -0.09 -9.83
CA LEU A 268 -8.62 0.19 -8.84
C LEU A 268 -10.00 -0.09 -9.42
N VAL A 269 -10.88 -0.67 -8.61
CA VAL A 269 -12.30 -0.78 -8.92
C VAL A 269 -12.99 0.55 -8.63
N GLU A 270 -13.63 1.15 -9.65
CA GLU A 270 -14.40 2.37 -9.47
C GLU A 270 -15.90 2.10 -9.27
N LEU A 271 -16.59 3.09 -8.69
CA LEU A 271 -18.07 3.07 -8.58
C LEU A 271 -18.77 2.95 -9.94
N GLY A 272 -18.15 3.50 -10.99
CA GLY A 272 -18.63 3.40 -12.38
C GLY A 272 -18.50 2.00 -12.98
N GLY A 273 -17.82 1.06 -12.30
CA GLY A 273 -17.59 -0.31 -12.78
C GLY A 273 -16.47 -0.45 -13.80
N THR A 274 -15.81 0.65 -14.18
CA THR A 274 -14.65 0.63 -15.06
C THR A 274 -13.35 0.45 -14.28
N PRO A 275 -12.39 -0.34 -14.79
CA PRO A 275 -11.03 -0.36 -14.27
C PRO A 275 -10.41 1.04 -14.30
N ARG A 276 -9.91 1.52 -13.16
CA ARG A 276 -9.07 2.72 -13.11
C ARG A 276 -7.62 2.36 -12.90
N ALA A 277 -6.78 2.74 -13.87
CA ALA A 277 -5.33 2.67 -13.71
C ALA A 277 -4.89 3.47 -12.47
N THR A 278 -3.92 2.95 -11.73
CA THR A 278 -3.40 3.59 -10.51
C THR A 278 -2.73 4.94 -10.77
N GLY A 279 -2.34 5.20 -12.02
CA GLY A 279 -1.55 6.37 -12.41
C GLY A 279 -0.07 6.26 -12.01
N VAL A 280 0.34 5.15 -11.40
CA VAL A 280 1.72 4.88 -11.01
C VAL A 280 2.51 4.30 -12.18
N MET A 281 3.78 4.68 -12.24
CA MET A 281 4.74 4.11 -13.18
C MET A 281 5.62 3.08 -12.49
N GLU A 282 5.98 2.01 -13.18
CA GLU A 282 6.97 1.03 -12.72
C GLU A 282 8.32 1.18 -13.44
N LEU A 283 9.40 0.93 -12.71
CA LEU A 283 10.76 0.97 -13.26
C LEU A 283 11.03 -0.27 -14.13
N VAL A 284 11.32 -0.03 -15.41
CA VAL A 284 11.57 -1.07 -16.43
C VAL A 284 12.95 -0.95 -17.08
N SER A 285 13.88 -0.26 -16.41
CA SER A 285 15.28 -0.18 -16.84
C SER A 285 15.92 -1.57 -16.90
N PRO A 286 16.67 -1.92 -17.96
CA PRO A 286 17.40 -3.18 -18.03
C PRO A 286 18.44 -3.33 -16.90
N GLN A 287 19.04 -2.23 -16.45
CA GLN A 287 20.00 -2.19 -15.36
C GLN A 287 19.34 -2.51 -14.00
N ALA A 288 18.04 -2.28 -13.86
CA ALA A 288 17.28 -2.65 -12.66
C ALA A 288 16.82 -4.12 -12.67
N ALA A 289 16.95 -4.83 -13.79
CA ALA A 289 16.40 -6.18 -13.98
C ALA A 289 16.79 -7.21 -12.90
N PRO A 290 17.99 -7.19 -12.30
CA PRO A 290 18.27 -8.08 -11.16
C PRO A 290 17.28 -7.92 -10.00
N CYS A 291 16.84 -6.69 -9.68
CA CYS A 291 15.83 -6.43 -8.67
C CYS A 291 14.41 -6.54 -9.26
N THR A 292 14.19 -5.99 -10.45
CA THR A 292 12.86 -5.94 -11.08
C THR A 292 12.45 -7.24 -11.77
N SER A 293 13.24 -8.30 -11.67
CA SER A 293 12.80 -9.66 -12.01
C SER A 293 11.82 -10.23 -10.98
N CYS A 294 11.92 -9.80 -9.71
CA CYS A 294 11.08 -10.29 -8.62
C CYS A 294 10.23 -9.18 -7.96
N HIS A 295 10.58 -7.91 -8.12
CA HIS A 295 9.89 -6.79 -7.47
C HIS A 295 9.38 -5.78 -8.49
N ARG A 296 8.14 -5.34 -8.38
CA ARG A 296 7.72 -4.11 -9.05
C ARG A 296 8.22 -2.93 -8.22
N ILE A 297 8.82 -1.93 -8.89
CA ILE A 297 9.30 -0.71 -8.24
C ILE A 297 8.44 0.44 -8.74
N GLY A 298 7.49 0.88 -7.90
CA GLY A 298 6.57 1.98 -8.19
C GLY A 298 7.22 3.35 -8.05
N SER A 299 6.67 4.34 -8.76
CA SER A 299 7.18 5.71 -8.82
C SER A 299 6.73 6.61 -7.65
N VAL A 300 6.09 6.06 -6.60
CA VAL A 300 5.53 6.82 -5.48
C VAL A 300 6.13 6.32 -4.16
N GLY A 301 5.35 5.65 -3.30
CA GLY A 301 5.78 5.16 -1.99
C GLY A 301 6.96 4.20 -2.04
N THR A 302 7.07 3.41 -3.10
CA THR A 302 8.22 2.50 -3.26
C THR A 302 9.52 3.28 -3.37
N CYS A 303 9.56 4.33 -4.18
CA CYS A 303 10.77 5.12 -4.34
C CYS A 303 11.07 6.05 -3.17
N SER A 304 10.04 6.59 -2.50
CA SER A 304 10.24 7.54 -1.41
C SER A 304 10.57 6.87 -0.07
N LEU A 305 10.11 5.62 0.15
CA LEU A 305 10.21 4.93 1.42
C LEU A 305 10.75 3.49 1.29
N PHE A 306 10.03 2.62 0.56
CA PHE A 306 10.27 1.18 0.67
C PHE A 306 11.61 0.72 0.08
N ALA A 307 11.99 1.21 -1.10
CA ALA A 307 13.26 0.83 -1.72
C ALA A 307 14.47 1.40 -0.96
N PRO A 308 14.51 2.70 -0.56
CA PRO A 308 15.58 3.21 0.30
C PRO A 308 15.71 2.46 1.63
N ASP A 309 14.59 2.09 2.26
CA ASP A 309 14.64 1.32 3.51
C ASP A 309 15.13 -0.11 3.27
N SER A 310 14.55 -0.83 2.31
CA SER A 310 14.91 -2.22 1.99
C SER A 310 16.37 -2.39 1.58
N LEU A 311 16.96 -1.36 0.97
CA LEU A 311 18.35 -1.34 0.50
C LEU A 311 19.31 -0.69 1.51
N ALA A 312 18.86 -0.50 2.76
CA ALA A 312 19.60 0.09 3.87
C ALA A 312 20.16 1.49 3.61
N ALA A 313 19.65 2.20 2.58
CA ALA A 313 20.08 3.54 2.23
C ALA A 313 19.50 4.60 3.18
N HIS A 314 18.28 4.35 3.67
CA HIS A 314 17.60 5.22 4.61
C HIS A 314 16.73 4.40 5.56
N LYS A 315 17.15 4.27 6.82
CA LYS A 315 16.37 3.62 7.89
C LYS A 315 15.67 4.67 8.74
N LEU A 316 14.40 4.40 9.08
CA LEU A 316 13.62 5.24 9.98
C LEU A 316 14.18 5.27 11.41
N ASP A 317 13.86 6.32 12.16
CA ASP A 317 14.31 6.47 13.57
C ASP A 317 13.73 5.42 14.53
N ALA A 318 12.65 4.73 14.11
CA ALA A 318 12.02 3.65 14.84
C ALA A 318 12.87 2.37 14.89
N TYR A 319 13.85 2.23 13.97
CA TYR A 319 14.81 1.14 14.05
C TYR A 319 15.71 1.28 15.29
N GLU A 320 16.02 0.15 15.89
CA GLU A 320 17.02 0.09 16.95
C GLU A 320 18.45 0.26 16.42
N PRO A 321 19.42 0.63 17.29
CA PRO A 321 20.81 0.86 16.87
C PRO A 321 21.48 -0.31 16.13
N ALA A 322 21.15 -1.55 16.48
CA ALA A 322 21.71 -2.74 15.84
C ALA A 322 21.40 -2.80 14.33
N VAL A 323 20.17 -2.44 13.94
CA VAL A 323 19.79 -2.36 12.52
C VAL A 323 20.51 -1.21 11.82
N LEU A 324 20.65 -0.05 12.50
CA LEU A 324 21.37 1.09 11.94
C LEU A 324 22.85 0.77 11.71
N GLU A 325 23.48 0.03 12.63
CA GLU A 325 24.85 -0.48 12.47
C GLU A 325 24.94 -1.51 11.34
N ALA A 326 23.95 -2.39 11.20
CA ALA A 326 23.86 -3.34 10.11
C ALA A 326 23.69 -2.69 8.72
N SER A 327 23.31 -1.42 8.64
CA SER A 327 23.30 -0.70 7.35
C SER A 327 24.72 -0.48 6.79
N ASP A 328 25.78 -0.59 7.61
CA ASP A 328 27.15 -0.55 7.11
C ASP A 328 27.46 -1.83 6.30
N PRO A 329 27.88 -1.70 5.02
CA PRO A 329 28.29 -2.84 4.18
C PRO A 329 29.38 -3.74 4.78
N SER A 330 30.18 -3.21 5.70
CA SER A 330 31.22 -3.97 6.41
C SER A 330 30.69 -4.75 7.63
N SER A 331 29.43 -4.54 8.01
CA SER A 331 28.81 -5.24 9.13
C SER A 331 28.64 -6.73 8.80
N PRO A 332 29.06 -7.65 9.69
CA PRO A 332 28.76 -9.08 9.53
C PRO A 332 27.25 -9.36 9.62
N SER A 333 26.46 -8.39 10.11
CA SER A 333 25.02 -8.52 10.32
C SER A 333 24.19 -7.75 9.30
N TRP A 334 24.77 -7.42 8.14
CA TRP A 334 24.17 -6.57 7.11
C TRP A 334 22.72 -6.94 6.70
N ARG A 335 22.36 -8.22 6.83
CA ARG A 335 21.01 -8.73 6.54
C ARG A 335 19.92 -8.22 7.47
N LEU A 336 20.27 -7.73 8.66
CA LEU A 336 19.28 -7.08 9.53
C LEU A 336 18.76 -5.78 8.93
N ALA A 337 19.60 -5.10 8.14
CA ALA A 337 19.25 -3.84 7.49
C ALA A 337 18.82 -4.01 6.04
N HIS A 338 19.40 -4.96 5.32
CA HIS A 338 19.06 -5.23 3.93
C HIS A 338 17.94 -6.26 3.89
N TRP A 339 16.74 -5.83 3.49
CA TRP A 339 15.53 -6.66 3.48
C TRP A 339 15.45 -7.58 2.27
N MET A 340 16.61 -7.80 1.66
CA MET A 340 16.85 -8.69 0.55
C MET A 340 18.22 -9.35 0.73
N PRO A 341 18.33 -10.62 0.34
CA PRO A 341 17.30 -11.41 -0.33
C PRO A 341 16.41 -12.16 0.68
N ASP A 342 15.33 -12.77 0.19
CA ASP A 342 14.56 -13.70 1.01
C ASP A 342 15.44 -14.83 1.56
N ALA A 343 14.97 -15.51 2.61
CA ALA A 343 15.70 -16.59 3.25
C ALA A 343 15.99 -17.80 2.32
N SER A 344 15.36 -17.86 1.14
CA SER A 344 15.56 -18.92 0.15
C SER A 344 16.82 -18.69 -0.71
N GLN A 345 17.30 -17.45 -0.84
CA GLN A 345 18.58 -17.17 -1.50
C GLN A 345 19.73 -17.16 -0.49
N SER A 346 20.52 -18.23 -0.49
CA SER A 346 21.68 -18.37 0.38
C SER A 346 22.90 -17.64 -0.18
N PHE A 347 23.01 -16.34 0.09
CA PHE A 347 24.31 -15.66 0.04
C PHE A 347 25.14 -16.08 1.27
N VAL A 348 26.46 -16.08 1.17
CA VAL A 348 27.35 -16.38 2.31
C VAL A 348 27.72 -15.10 3.06
N ASP A 349 27.92 -14.01 2.33
CA ASP A 349 28.33 -12.70 2.85
C ASP A 349 27.77 -11.55 2.00
N TYR A 350 28.03 -10.31 2.41
CA TYR A 350 27.62 -9.11 1.68
C TYR A 350 28.31 -9.00 0.31
N ALA A 351 29.56 -9.43 0.18
CA ALA A 351 30.32 -9.30 -1.07
C ALA A 351 29.70 -10.12 -2.20
N GLN A 352 29.16 -11.31 -1.91
CA GLN A 352 28.42 -12.09 -2.89
C GLN A 352 27.09 -11.43 -3.31
N TRP A 353 26.39 -10.82 -2.36
CA TRP A 353 25.17 -10.08 -2.64
C TRP A 353 25.48 -8.84 -3.50
N GLU A 354 26.50 -8.09 -3.12
CA GLU A 354 26.97 -6.90 -3.83
C GLU A 354 27.37 -7.23 -5.28
N ALA A 355 28.11 -8.33 -5.48
CA ALA A 355 28.48 -8.80 -6.81
C ALA A 355 27.26 -9.12 -7.72
N SER A 356 26.10 -9.42 -7.13
CA SER A 356 24.88 -9.79 -7.86
C SER A 356 23.93 -8.61 -8.05
N PHE A 357 23.85 -7.70 -7.08
CA PHE A 357 22.78 -6.70 -7.02
C PHE A 357 23.25 -5.24 -6.89
N ALA A 358 24.52 -4.94 -6.61
CA ALA A 358 24.94 -3.56 -6.32
C ALA A 358 24.64 -2.60 -7.46
N GLU A 359 24.93 -2.98 -8.71
CA GLU A 359 24.64 -2.13 -9.87
C GLU A 359 23.15 -1.84 -10.01
N ALA A 360 22.31 -2.87 -9.82
CA ALA A 360 20.85 -2.74 -9.88
C ALA A 360 20.29 -1.93 -8.70
N ARG A 361 20.79 -2.17 -7.48
CA ARG A 361 20.49 -1.38 -6.27
C ARG A 361 20.77 0.09 -6.54
N ASP A 362 22.00 0.40 -6.94
CA ASP A 362 22.42 1.78 -7.13
C ASP A 362 21.62 2.44 -8.26
N HIS A 363 21.28 1.67 -9.31
CA HIS A 363 20.42 2.16 -10.38
C HIS A 363 18.99 2.46 -9.90
N VAL A 364 18.37 1.56 -9.12
CA VAL A 364 17.05 1.76 -8.52
C VAL A 364 17.05 3.02 -7.65
N LEU A 365 18.02 3.14 -6.72
CA LEU A 365 18.10 4.29 -5.82
C LEU A 365 18.26 5.60 -6.58
N ARG A 366 19.11 5.64 -7.62
CA ARG A 366 19.24 6.83 -8.49
C ARG A 366 17.95 7.16 -9.22
N CYS A 367 17.25 6.17 -9.79
CA CYS A 367 15.98 6.42 -10.47
C CYS A 367 14.89 6.92 -9.52
N CYS A 368 14.96 6.53 -8.25
CA CYS A 368 14.05 7.03 -7.22
C CYS A 368 14.34 8.47 -6.77
N GLU A 369 15.45 9.09 -7.19
CA GLU A 369 15.67 10.54 -7.00
C GLU A 369 14.76 11.39 -7.90
N SER A 370 14.23 10.82 -8.98
CA SER A 370 13.28 11.47 -9.90
C SER A 370 12.31 10.43 -10.47
N PRO A 371 11.42 9.89 -9.62
CA PRO A 371 10.62 8.72 -9.97
C PRO A 371 9.60 9.06 -11.05
N GLY A 372 9.33 8.11 -11.95
CA GLY A 372 8.44 8.29 -13.10
C GLY A 372 8.99 9.14 -14.25
N VAL A 373 10.25 9.60 -14.16
CA VAL A 373 10.90 10.40 -15.21
C VAL A 373 11.97 9.58 -15.93
N ASP A 374 11.87 9.52 -17.26
CA ASP A 374 12.88 8.90 -18.12
C ASP A 374 14.10 9.83 -18.26
N ALA A 375 15.11 9.62 -17.42
CA ALA A 375 16.37 10.36 -17.43
C ALA A 375 17.53 9.49 -16.92
N ASP A 376 18.76 9.79 -17.34
CA ASP A 376 19.99 9.18 -16.82
C ASP A 376 20.02 7.63 -16.82
N GLY A 377 19.36 7.04 -17.82
CA GLY A 377 19.24 5.58 -17.98
C GLY A 377 18.04 4.95 -17.28
N CYS A 378 17.26 5.73 -16.54
CA CYS A 378 15.98 5.31 -15.98
C CYS A 378 14.91 5.23 -17.06
N ARG A 379 14.10 4.17 -17.03
CA ARG A 379 12.94 3.99 -17.90
C ARG A 379 11.75 3.55 -17.08
N TRP A 380 10.63 4.22 -17.28
CA TRP A 380 9.39 3.98 -16.57
C TRP A 380 8.27 3.58 -17.54
N ALA A 381 7.37 2.71 -17.10
CA ALA A 381 6.18 2.33 -17.85
C ALA A 381 4.94 2.37 -16.96
N PRO A 382 3.74 2.64 -17.49
CA PRO A 382 2.51 2.47 -16.72
C PRO A 382 2.35 1.00 -16.29
N ILE A 383 1.84 0.77 -15.08
CA ILE A 383 1.47 -0.57 -14.63
C ILE A 383 0.31 -1.10 -15.49
N SER A 384 0.40 -2.34 -15.97
CA SER A 384 -0.69 -2.91 -16.79
C SER A 384 -1.97 -3.04 -15.99
N ALA A 385 -3.08 -2.59 -16.56
CA ALA A 385 -4.40 -2.83 -16.00
C ALA A 385 -5.01 -4.18 -16.45
N HIS A 386 -4.43 -4.82 -17.49
CA HIS A 386 -4.92 -6.06 -18.14
C HIS A 386 -3.81 -6.94 -18.70
#